data_AF-A0A8H5Z257-F1
#
_entry.id   AF-A0A8H5Z257-F1
#
_cell.length_a   1.000
_cell.length_b   1.000
_cell.length_c   1.000
_cell.angle_alpha   90.00
_cell.angle_beta   90.00
_cell.angle_gamma   90.00
#
_symmetry.space_group_name_H-M   'P 1'
#
loop_
_entity.id
_entity.type
_entity.pdbx_description
1 polymer ?
#
loop_
_entity_poly.entity_id
_entity_poly.type
_entity_poly.pdbx_seq_one_letter_code
_entity_poly.pdbx_strand_id
1 'polypeptide(L)'
;MAPSNPNACLQRMPVELLLITGEDLDQQSMKALTLVCKELRHKILPYYPVKVTLAGDASEIVARMALLMEDHPDSPSGPMSRYVKHACFNLEPSKLIPRSHPINDLVGEFCRQPRRLPKVTVSSYDMYKVLATQALQLKQLAVTGLEGMPRCEPRLTTKILGDVHHNFQQLETLVLGEFLNPRFPWGQQHFRITEDRATMHVMVLKVIMALRAMPQLTRFAFVLTDETVGEHVGNPRELFASYYRGQSNTKEEWYSQLVSSILGVVPGLQQLCVRARPSVYCRGTRIQGDSNLTITWKTDQDETTDEFDNFFI
;
A
#
# COMPACT_ATOMS: atom_id res chain seq x y z
N MET A 1 0.61 -10.66 55.52
CA MET A 1 0.95 -10.92 54.11
C MET A 1 1.05 -9.58 53.42
N ALA A 2 2.22 -9.23 52.89
CA ALA A 2 2.36 -7.98 52.13
C ALA A 2 1.42 -8.05 50.91
N PRO A 3 0.71 -6.97 50.56
CA PRO A 3 -0.11 -6.97 49.36
C PRO A 3 0.82 -7.22 48.17
N SER A 4 0.64 -8.34 47.49
CA SER A 4 1.34 -8.68 46.26
C SER A 4 1.05 -7.56 45.27
N ASN A 5 2.05 -6.70 45.02
CA ASN A 5 1.93 -5.61 44.06
C ASN A 5 1.53 -6.20 42.70
N PRO A 6 0.32 -5.96 42.17
CA PRO A 6 -0.13 -6.57 40.93
C PRO A 6 0.78 -6.23 39.74
N ASN A 7 1.50 -5.09 39.80
CA ASN A 7 2.51 -4.73 38.81
C ASN A 7 3.71 -5.69 38.80
N ALA A 8 4.07 -6.30 39.94
CA ALA A 8 5.18 -7.26 40.01
C ALA A 8 4.86 -8.58 39.30
N CYS A 9 3.59 -9.00 39.27
CA CYS A 9 3.15 -10.19 38.52
C CYS A 9 3.21 -9.93 37.00
N LEU A 10 2.70 -8.79 36.54
CA LEU A 10 2.74 -8.40 35.11
C LEU A 10 4.17 -8.19 34.59
N GLN A 11 5.07 -7.66 35.43
CA GLN A 11 6.49 -7.52 35.09
C GLN A 11 7.16 -8.88 34.84
N ARG A 12 6.83 -9.90 35.64
CA ARG A 12 7.39 -11.25 35.52
C ARG A 12 6.73 -12.10 34.44
N MET A 13 5.56 -11.70 33.94
CA MET A 13 4.83 -12.46 32.93
C MET A 13 5.57 -12.38 31.57
N PRO A 14 5.90 -13.53 30.96
CA PRO A 14 6.38 -13.60 29.58
C PRO A 14 5.41 -12.89 28.63
N VAL A 15 5.95 -12.20 27.64
CA VAL A 15 5.13 -11.42 26.70
C VAL A 15 4.23 -12.33 25.89
N GLU A 16 4.69 -13.54 25.57
CA GLU A 16 3.97 -14.56 24.81
C GLU A 16 2.66 -14.94 25.51
N LEU A 17 2.66 -15.07 26.85
CA LEU A 17 1.45 -15.36 27.61
C LEU A 17 0.48 -14.17 27.60
N LEU A 18 1.00 -12.94 27.65
CA LEU A 18 0.17 -11.73 27.54
C LEU A 18 -0.45 -11.59 26.13
N LEU A 19 0.29 -12.01 25.09
CA LEU A 19 -0.21 -12.01 23.72
C LEU A 19 -1.30 -13.07 23.52
N ILE A 20 -1.11 -14.29 24.03
CA ILE A 20 -2.14 -15.34 23.99
C ILE A 20 -3.42 -14.88 24.68
N THR A 21 -3.32 -14.23 25.85
CA THR A 21 -4.53 -13.67 26.50
C THR A 21 -5.20 -12.53 25.73
N GLY A 22 -4.47 -11.93 24.78
CA GLY A 22 -4.95 -10.87 23.90
C GLY A 22 -5.39 -11.35 22.52
N GLU A 23 -5.18 -12.62 22.15
CA GLU A 23 -5.54 -13.16 20.82
C GLU A 23 -7.04 -13.03 20.54
N ASP A 24 -7.86 -13.16 21.58
CA ASP A 24 -9.33 -13.04 21.49
C ASP A 24 -9.86 -11.60 21.68
N LEU A 25 -8.98 -10.64 21.95
CA LEU A 25 -9.39 -9.26 22.20
C LEU A 25 -9.50 -8.48 20.89
N ASP A 26 -10.65 -7.82 20.69
CA ASP A 26 -10.81 -6.89 19.58
C ASP A 26 -9.89 -5.66 19.72
N GLN A 27 -9.78 -4.88 18.64
CA GLN A 27 -8.89 -3.71 18.58
C GLN A 27 -9.22 -2.63 19.63
N GLN A 28 -10.49 -2.48 20.05
CA GLN A 28 -10.90 -1.52 21.08
C GLN A 28 -10.51 -2.00 22.47
N SER A 29 -10.73 -3.29 22.76
CA SER A 29 -10.35 -3.95 24.00
C SER A 29 -8.82 -3.95 24.17
N MET A 30 -8.09 -4.17 23.08
CA MET A 30 -6.62 -4.03 23.04
C MET A 30 -6.15 -2.60 23.30
N LYS A 31 -6.85 -1.58 22.75
CA LYS A 31 -6.56 -0.18 23.08
C LYS A 31 -6.78 0.10 24.55
N ALA A 32 -7.89 -0.35 25.14
CA ALA A 32 -8.18 -0.18 26.55
C ALA A 32 -7.12 -0.85 27.44
N LEU A 33 -6.71 -2.07 27.10
CA LEU A 33 -5.65 -2.80 27.80
C LEU A 33 -4.33 -2.03 27.83
N THR A 34 -3.99 -1.33 26.74
CA THR A 34 -2.78 -0.52 26.64
C THR A 34 -2.83 0.79 27.44
N LEU A 35 -3.96 1.12 28.08
CA LEU A 35 -4.13 2.26 28.98
C LEU A 35 -4.06 1.86 30.46
N VAL A 36 -4.10 0.56 30.77
CA VAL A 36 -4.12 0.05 32.16
C VAL A 36 -2.79 0.33 32.89
N CYS A 37 -1.65 0.07 32.26
CA CYS A 37 -0.34 0.40 32.84
C CYS A 37 0.80 0.48 31.80
N LYS A 38 1.91 1.13 32.21
CA LYS A 38 3.10 1.35 31.37
C LYS A 38 3.73 0.08 30.82
N GLU A 39 3.80 -0.95 31.66
CA GLU A 39 4.45 -2.22 31.35
C GLU A 39 3.65 -3.03 30.34
N LEU A 40 2.34 -3.17 30.52
CA LEU A 40 1.45 -3.80 29.55
C LEU A 40 1.55 -3.08 28.21
N ARG A 41 1.49 -1.75 28.21
CA ARG A 41 1.65 -0.94 26.99
C ARG A 41 2.99 -1.19 26.30
N HIS A 42 4.11 -1.24 27.04
CA HIS A 42 5.43 -1.51 26.43
C HIS A 42 5.58 -2.94 25.92
N LYS A 43 4.99 -3.92 26.61
CA LYS A 43 5.10 -5.33 26.22
C LYS A 43 4.17 -5.70 25.07
N ILE A 44 2.98 -5.12 25.00
CA ILE A 44 1.94 -5.52 24.04
C ILE A 44 2.13 -4.76 22.73
N LEU A 45 2.20 -3.43 22.81
CA LEU A 45 2.05 -2.53 21.67
C LEU A 45 3.16 -2.70 20.59
N PRO A 46 4.40 -3.16 20.88
CA PRO A 46 5.37 -3.54 19.85
C PRO A 46 5.02 -4.79 19.03
N TYR A 47 4.19 -5.71 19.56
CA TYR A 47 3.87 -6.98 18.91
C TYR A 47 2.61 -6.90 18.07
N TYR A 48 1.72 -5.94 18.37
CA TYR A 48 0.57 -5.68 17.51
C TYR A 48 0.96 -4.75 16.36
N PRO A 49 0.57 -5.07 15.12
CA PRO A 49 0.62 -4.10 14.03
C PRO A 49 -0.40 -3.01 14.33
N VAL A 50 0.06 -1.89 14.91
CA VAL A 50 -0.79 -0.71 15.08
C VAL A 50 -0.94 -0.05 13.72
N LYS A 51 -1.98 -0.47 13.01
CA LYS A 51 -2.53 0.21 11.85
C LYS A 51 -3.42 1.35 12.33
N VAL A 52 -3.16 2.56 11.84
CA VAL A 52 -3.99 3.73 12.08
C VAL A 52 -4.59 4.18 10.76
N THR A 53 -5.90 4.30 10.73
CA THR A 53 -6.63 4.88 9.60
C THR A 53 -7.06 6.30 9.94
N LEU A 54 -6.57 7.25 9.16
CA LEU A 54 -6.89 8.67 9.22
C LEU A 54 -7.77 9.00 8.01
N ALA A 55 -9.08 8.97 8.22
CA ALA A 55 -10.08 9.21 7.18
C ALA A 55 -10.88 10.47 7.47
N GLY A 56 -11.22 11.23 6.43
CA GLY A 56 -11.99 12.46 6.53
C GLY A 56 -11.36 13.62 5.77
N ASP A 57 -11.82 14.83 6.06
CA ASP A 57 -11.22 16.05 5.49
C ASP A 57 -9.83 16.36 6.11
N ALA A 58 -9.14 17.36 5.56
CA ALA A 58 -7.81 17.72 6.04
C ALA A 58 -7.78 18.18 7.51
N SER A 59 -8.85 18.81 8.00
CA SER A 59 -8.95 19.28 9.40
C SER A 59 -9.19 18.11 10.36
N GLU A 60 -10.04 17.16 9.97
CA GLU A 60 -10.30 15.94 10.73
C GLU A 60 -9.06 15.07 10.83
N ILE A 61 -8.32 14.90 9.73
CA ILE A 61 -7.05 14.19 9.73
C ILE A 61 -6.05 14.89 10.66
N VAL A 62 -5.91 16.21 10.56
CA VAL A 62 -5.04 17.00 11.45
C VAL A 62 -5.40 16.80 12.92
N ALA A 63 -6.68 16.91 13.28
CA ALA A 63 -7.13 16.73 14.66
C ALA A 63 -6.82 15.31 15.18
N ARG A 64 -7.06 14.27 14.38
CA ARG A 64 -6.74 12.89 14.76
C ARG A 64 -5.24 12.65 14.87
N MET A 65 -4.44 13.23 13.99
CA MET A 65 -2.98 13.15 14.07
C MET A 65 -2.45 13.86 15.31
N ALA A 66 -2.95 15.05 15.61
CA ALA A 66 -2.59 15.79 16.82
C ALA A 66 -2.85 14.94 18.07
N LEU A 67 -4.03 14.30 18.18
CA LEU A 67 -4.34 13.39 19.29
C LEU A 67 -3.41 12.17 19.37
N LEU A 68 -2.93 11.64 18.24
CA LEU A 68 -1.98 10.53 18.23
C LEU A 68 -0.56 10.94 18.61
N MET A 69 -0.21 12.20 18.35
CA MET A 69 1.09 12.79 18.62
C MET A 69 1.17 13.43 20.00
N GLU A 70 0.02 13.77 20.60
CA GLU A 70 -0.08 14.31 21.94
C GLU A 70 0.32 13.28 22.99
N ASP A 71 1.13 13.73 23.94
CA ASP A 71 1.44 12.97 25.15
C ASP A 71 0.22 13.05 26.07
N HIS A 72 -0.60 11.99 26.08
CA HIS A 72 -1.73 11.93 26.99
C HIS A 72 -1.20 11.97 28.44
N PRO A 73 -1.76 12.81 29.33
CA PRO A 73 -1.27 12.96 30.71
C PRO A 73 -1.30 11.65 31.49
N ASP A 74 -2.28 10.79 31.19
CA ASP A 74 -2.39 9.43 31.75
C ASP A 74 -1.69 8.34 30.92
N SER A 75 -0.91 8.69 29.87
CA SER A 75 -0.12 7.72 29.10
C SER A 75 1.33 7.67 29.61
N PRO A 76 1.69 6.65 30.41
CA PRO A 76 3.00 6.57 31.05
C PRO A 76 4.16 6.22 30.09
N SER A 77 3.89 6.08 28.78
CA SER A 77 4.84 5.62 27.75
C SER A 77 5.08 6.62 26.60
N GLY A 78 4.49 7.82 26.67
CA GLY A 78 4.50 8.80 25.60
C GLY A 78 3.38 8.61 24.57
N PRO A 79 3.49 9.17 23.35
CA PRO A 79 2.37 9.30 22.43
C PRO A 79 2.11 7.98 21.68
N MET A 80 0.90 7.81 21.11
CA MET A 80 0.57 6.59 20.35
C MET A 80 1.33 6.50 19.02
N SER A 81 1.63 7.65 18.39
CA SER A 81 2.40 7.76 17.14
C SER A 81 3.69 6.94 17.15
N ARG A 82 4.30 6.85 18.33
CA ARG A 82 5.50 6.07 18.61
C ARG A 82 5.35 4.56 18.39
N TYR A 83 4.21 4.02 18.07
CA TYR A 83 4.10 2.58 17.86
C TYR A 83 3.31 2.23 16.62
N VAL A 84 2.90 3.24 15.86
CA VAL A 84 2.19 3.05 14.60
C VAL A 84 3.16 2.49 13.58
N LYS A 85 2.89 1.26 13.12
CA LYS A 85 3.67 0.58 12.08
C LYS A 85 3.13 0.82 10.68
N HIS A 86 1.84 1.14 10.58
CA HIS A 86 1.16 1.39 9.33
C HIS A 86 0.18 2.54 9.48
N ALA A 87 0.28 3.54 8.61
CA ALA A 87 -0.69 4.62 8.52
C ALA A 87 -1.41 4.59 7.18
N CYS A 88 -2.73 4.70 7.22
CA CYS A 88 -3.59 4.83 6.06
C CYS A 88 -4.20 6.23 6.07
N PHE A 89 -3.90 7.04 5.07
CA PHE A 89 -4.48 8.36 4.88
C PHE A 89 -5.55 8.30 3.80
N ASN A 90 -6.80 8.40 4.24
CA ASN A 90 -7.99 8.38 3.40
C ASN A 90 -8.58 9.79 3.37
N LEU A 91 -7.91 10.68 2.64
CA LEU A 91 -8.35 12.06 2.50
C LEU A 91 -9.59 12.11 1.62
N GLU A 92 -10.69 12.63 2.15
CA GLU A 92 -11.88 12.90 1.37
C GLU A 92 -11.63 14.03 0.37
N PRO A 93 -12.16 13.93 -0.85
CA PRO A 93 -11.96 14.93 -1.89
C PRO A 93 -12.54 16.27 -1.42
N SER A 94 -11.65 17.16 -1.03
CA SER A 94 -11.98 18.53 -0.66
C SER A 94 -10.92 19.46 -1.24
N LYS A 95 -11.04 20.77 -1.01
CA LYS A 95 -10.21 21.80 -1.65
C LYS A 95 -8.71 21.42 -1.60
N LEU A 96 -8.01 21.71 -2.71
CA LEU A 96 -6.57 21.48 -2.87
C LEU A 96 -5.79 21.92 -1.64
N ILE A 97 -5.02 21.01 -1.03
CA ILE A 97 -4.26 21.30 0.19
C ILE A 97 -3.18 22.35 -0.11
N PRO A 98 -3.25 23.56 0.49
CA PRO A 98 -2.21 24.56 0.31
C PRO A 98 -0.86 24.07 0.87
N ARG A 99 0.25 24.52 0.29
CA ARG A 99 1.60 24.17 0.80
C ARG A 99 1.83 24.61 2.25
N SER A 100 1.17 25.65 2.71
CA SER A 100 1.24 26.15 4.09
C SER A 100 0.20 25.50 5.03
N HIS A 101 -0.50 24.45 4.59
CA HIS A 101 -1.52 23.82 5.42
C HIS A 101 -0.87 23.04 6.56
N PRO A 102 -1.40 23.11 7.81
CA PRO A 102 -0.83 22.44 8.98
C PRO A 102 -0.61 20.93 8.82
N ILE A 103 -1.41 20.30 7.95
CA ILE A 103 -1.29 18.87 7.63
C ILE A 103 0.10 18.51 7.08
N ASN A 104 0.79 19.42 6.37
CA ASN A 104 2.09 19.14 5.79
C ASN A 104 3.15 18.95 6.87
N ASP A 105 3.18 19.84 7.85
CA ASP A 105 4.13 19.80 8.96
C ASP A 105 3.85 18.57 9.83
N LEU A 106 2.58 18.32 10.18
CA LEU A 106 2.18 17.19 11.00
C LEU A 106 2.45 15.84 10.33
N VAL A 107 2.17 15.70 9.03
CA VAL A 107 2.51 14.48 8.27
C VAL A 107 4.02 14.27 8.24
N GLY A 108 4.80 15.33 8.04
CA GLY A 108 6.25 15.23 8.11
C GLY A 108 6.77 14.80 9.47
N GLU A 109 6.32 15.44 10.54
CA GLU A 109 6.70 15.06 11.90
C GLU A 109 6.32 13.62 12.25
N PHE A 110 5.11 13.21 11.87
CA PHE A 110 4.63 11.86 12.08
C PHE A 110 5.47 10.83 11.31
N CYS A 111 5.75 11.07 10.02
CA CYS A 111 6.50 10.13 9.20
C CYS A 111 8.00 10.12 9.52
N ARG A 112 8.60 11.23 9.96
CA ARG A 112 10.04 11.33 10.29
C ARG A 112 10.47 10.49 11.49
N GLN A 113 9.56 9.82 12.19
CA GLN A 113 9.89 8.89 13.28
C GLN A 113 10.50 7.57 12.71
N PRO A 114 11.83 7.43 12.58
CA PRO A 114 12.45 6.54 11.59
C PRO A 114 12.33 5.04 11.91
N ARG A 115 12.02 4.70 13.16
CA ARG A 115 11.93 3.30 13.62
C ARG A 115 10.50 2.74 13.59
N ARG A 116 9.49 3.60 13.39
CA ARG A 116 8.14 3.29 13.85
C ARG A 116 7.17 3.12 12.69
N LEU A 117 7.22 3.96 11.64
CA LEU A 117 6.28 3.91 10.52
C LEU A 117 6.92 3.47 9.18
N PRO A 118 7.22 2.19 8.97
CA PRO A 118 7.78 1.71 7.69
C PRO A 118 6.77 1.72 6.54
N LYS A 119 5.47 1.67 6.84
CA LYS A 119 4.39 1.40 5.88
C LYS A 119 3.37 2.52 5.85
N VAL A 120 3.10 3.06 4.68
CA VAL A 120 2.10 4.11 4.47
C VAL A 120 1.22 3.78 3.27
N THR A 121 -0.08 3.99 3.44
CA THR A 121 -1.09 3.90 2.37
C THR A 121 -1.76 5.26 2.18
N VAL A 122 -1.94 5.70 0.94
CA VAL A 122 -2.67 6.93 0.60
C VAL A 122 -3.70 6.66 -0.48
N SER A 123 -4.87 7.29 -0.35
CA SER A 123 -5.96 7.20 -1.33
C SER A 123 -6.10 8.44 -2.23
N SER A 124 -5.41 9.54 -1.94
CA SER A 124 -5.51 10.80 -2.69
C SER A 124 -4.17 11.30 -3.22
N TYR A 125 -4.22 12.00 -4.35
CA TYR A 125 -3.03 12.60 -4.94
C TYR A 125 -2.42 13.69 -4.06
N ASP A 126 -3.24 14.52 -3.43
CA ASP A 126 -2.77 15.60 -2.57
C ASP A 126 -1.94 15.05 -1.41
N MET A 127 -2.41 13.96 -0.78
CA MET A 127 -1.66 13.31 0.30
C MET A 127 -0.36 12.68 -0.19
N TYR A 128 -0.36 12.07 -1.38
CA TYR A 128 0.87 11.62 -2.03
C TYR A 128 1.88 12.77 -2.19
N LYS A 129 1.43 13.98 -2.61
CA LYS A 129 2.29 15.15 -2.73
C LYS A 129 2.85 15.63 -1.39
N VAL A 130 2.06 15.54 -0.31
CA VAL A 130 2.56 15.81 1.04
C VAL A 130 3.70 14.84 1.38
N LEU A 131 3.46 13.54 1.27
CA LEU A 131 4.47 12.51 1.59
C LEU A 131 5.74 12.65 0.75
N ALA A 132 5.58 12.94 -0.54
CA ALA A 132 6.71 13.12 -1.46
C ALA A 132 7.65 14.27 -1.05
N THR A 133 7.19 15.21 -0.22
CA THR A 133 8.03 16.30 0.30
C THR A 133 8.46 16.11 1.75
N GLN A 134 7.73 15.28 2.50
CA GLN A 134 7.85 15.22 3.96
C GLN A 134 8.35 13.88 4.52
N ALA A 135 8.30 12.81 3.72
CA ALA A 135 8.49 11.43 4.17
C ALA A 135 9.44 10.63 3.25
N LEU A 136 10.59 11.21 2.91
CA LEU A 136 11.56 10.65 1.95
C LEU A 136 12.20 9.32 2.42
N GLN A 137 12.14 9.03 3.72
CA GLN A 137 12.67 7.84 4.38
C GLN A 137 11.75 6.61 4.33
N LEU A 138 10.56 6.71 3.71
CA LEU A 138 9.61 5.62 3.66
C LEU A 138 10.16 4.42 2.88
N LYS A 139 9.96 3.22 3.44
CA LYS A 139 10.36 1.94 2.83
C LYS A 139 9.22 1.25 2.10
N GLN A 140 7.98 1.43 2.57
CA GLN A 140 6.81 0.78 1.98
C GLN A 140 5.71 1.83 1.73
N LEU A 141 5.34 1.99 0.47
CA LEU A 141 4.34 2.96 0.04
C LEU A 141 3.27 2.26 -0.81
N ALA A 142 2.00 2.46 -0.45
CA ALA A 142 0.86 2.09 -1.25
C ALA A 142 0.10 3.34 -1.66
N VAL A 143 -0.11 3.52 -2.95
CA VAL A 143 -0.99 4.54 -3.50
C VAL A 143 -2.20 3.82 -4.06
N THR A 144 -3.27 3.76 -3.26
CA THR A 144 -4.48 3.01 -3.59
C THR A 144 -5.39 3.77 -4.51
N GLY A 145 -5.36 5.09 -4.41
CA GLY A 145 -6.03 5.96 -5.35
C GLY A 145 -5.27 7.24 -5.61
N LEU A 146 -5.65 7.88 -6.71
CA LEU A 146 -5.08 9.16 -7.10
C LEU A 146 -6.16 10.23 -7.25
N GLU A 147 -7.24 10.12 -6.49
CA GLU A 147 -8.30 11.11 -6.51
C GLU A 147 -7.76 12.53 -6.28
N GLY A 148 -8.25 13.49 -7.07
CA GLY A 148 -7.79 14.89 -7.06
C GLY A 148 -6.61 15.23 -8.00
N MET A 149 -5.97 14.27 -8.69
CA MET A 149 -4.90 14.61 -9.64
C MET A 149 -5.41 15.34 -10.90
N PRO A 150 -4.58 16.21 -11.52
CA PRO A 150 -5.01 16.98 -12.68
C PRO A 150 -5.37 16.07 -13.87
N ARG A 151 -6.59 16.21 -14.40
CA ARG A 151 -7.11 15.43 -15.55
C ARG A 151 -6.45 15.84 -16.87
N CYS A 152 -5.18 15.52 -17.15
CA CYS A 152 -4.58 15.96 -18.43
C CYS A 152 -3.39 15.19 -19.05
N GLU A 153 -2.88 14.06 -18.54
CA GLU A 153 -1.68 13.46 -19.20
C GLU A 153 -1.64 11.91 -19.22
N PRO A 154 -1.83 11.23 -20.37
CA PRO A 154 -1.58 9.78 -20.52
C PRO A 154 -0.10 9.39 -20.32
N ARG A 155 0.80 10.36 -20.06
CA ARG A 155 2.22 10.16 -19.70
C ARG A 155 2.44 10.04 -18.19
N LEU A 156 1.39 10.14 -17.37
CA LEU A 156 1.47 10.17 -15.90
C LEU A 156 1.95 8.85 -15.29
N THR A 157 1.74 7.72 -15.95
CA THR A 157 2.17 6.37 -15.53
C THR A 157 3.70 6.29 -15.34
N THR A 158 4.47 6.91 -16.23
CA THR A 158 5.93 7.07 -16.05
C THR A 158 6.30 8.18 -15.10
N LYS A 159 5.51 9.25 -15.10
CA LYS A 159 5.80 10.43 -14.28
C LYS A 159 5.68 10.09 -12.81
N ILE A 160 4.67 9.32 -12.40
CA ILE A 160 4.52 8.89 -11.00
C ILE A 160 5.66 7.97 -10.58
N LEU A 161 6.09 7.01 -11.41
CA LEU A 161 7.26 6.18 -11.08
C LEU A 161 8.56 7.00 -11.01
N GLY A 162 8.72 7.97 -11.93
CA GLY A 162 9.85 8.91 -11.89
C GLY A 162 9.82 9.81 -10.66
N ASP A 163 8.66 10.33 -10.29
CA ASP A 163 8.45 11.14 -9.08
C ASP A 163 8.70 10.29 -7.83
N VAL A 164 8.20 9.05 -7.78
CA VAL A 164 8.44 8.14 -6.66
C VAL A 164 9.93 7.85 -6.54
N HIS A 165 10.60 7.54 -7.65
CA HIS A 165 12.05 7.34 -7.68
C HIS A 165 12.82 8.56 -7.14
N HIS A 166 12.44 9.77 -7.58
CA HIS A 166 13.09 11.00 -7.16
C HIS A 166 12.88 11.28 -5.66
N ASN A 167 11.67 11.07 -5.15
CA ASN A 167 11.27 11.47 -3.80
C ASN A 167 11.51 10.38 -2.74
N PHE A 168 11.47 9.09 -3.09
CA PHE A 168 11.56 7.98 -2.14
C PHE A 168 12.73 7.05 -2.49
N GLN A 169 13.96 7.52 -2.29
CA GLN A 169 15.17 6.79 -2.66
C GLN A 169 15.39 5.48 -1.87
N GLN A 170 14.78 5.36 -0.69
CA GLN A 170 14.90 4.20 0.20
C GLN A 170 13.74 3.20 0.05
N LEU A 171 12.87 3.40 -0.94
CA LEU A 171 11.67 2.59 -1.10
C LEU A 171 12.00 1.15 -1.48
N GLU A 172 11.59 0.21 -0.65
CA GLU A 172 11.76 -1.23 -0.84
C GLU A 172 10.52 -1.89 -1.43
N THR A 173 9.33 -1.36 -1.12
CA THR A 173 8.04 -1.88 -1.58
C THR A 173 7.12 -0.77 -2.07
N LEU A 174 6.58 -0.94 -3.28
CA LEU A 174 5.62 -0.02 -3.88
C LEU A 174 4.38 -0.77 -4.36
N VAL A 175 3.20 -0.31 -3.94
CA VAL A 175 1.90 -0.76 -4.44
C VAL A 175 1.20 0.41 -5.14
N LEU A 176 0.75 0.20 -6.38
CA LEU A 176 -0.06 1.17 -7.13
C LEU A 176 -1.43 0.56 -7.45
N GLY A 177 -2.40 0.81 -6.57
CA GLY A 177 -3.74 0.23 -6.59
C GLY A 177 -4.64 0.66 -7.76
N GLU A 178 -4.32 1.77 -8.42
CA GLU A 178 -5.14 2.35 -9.50
C GLU A 178 -4.36 2.65 -10.79
N PHE A 179 -3.14 2.13 -10.91
CA PHE A 179 -2.21 2.46 -11.99
C PHE A 179 -2.75 2.23 -13.42
N LEU A 180 -3.54 1.15 -13.63
CA LEU A 180 -4.12 0.77 -14.93
C LEU A 180 -5.60 0.34 -14.78
N ASN A 181 -6.35 0.94 -13.86
CA ASN A 181 -7.77 0.62 -13.63
C ASN A 181 -8.70 1.45 -14.55
N PRO A 182 -9.50 0.83 -15.44
CA PRO A 182 -10.37 1.53 -16.39
C PRO A 182 -11.59 2.20 -15.78
N ARG A 183 -11.94 1.87 -14.53
CA ARG A 183 -13.00 2.56 -13.78
C ARG A 183 -12.53 3.91 -13.22
N PHE A 184 -11.24 4.23 -13.34
CA PHE A 184 -10.71 5.53 -13.01
C PHE A 184 -10.73 6.44 -14.25
N PRO A 185 -11.01 7.76 -14.11
CA PRO A 185 -11.02 8.71 -15.24
C PRO A 185 -9.74 8.72 -16.10
N TRP A 186 -8.62 8.19 -15.61
CA TRP A 186 -7.33 8.12 -16.33
C TRP A 186 -6.97 6.73 -16.87
N GLY A 187 -7.63 5.66 -16.40
CA GLY A 187 -7.36 4.31 -16.86
C GLY A 187 -8.21 3.87 -18.05
N GLN A 188 -8.86 4.78 -18.76
CA GLN A 188 -9.78 4.50 -19.88
C GLN A 188 -9.13 3.76 -21.07
N GLN A 189 -7.85 3.39 -20.98
CA GLN A 189 -7.12 2.66 -22.00
C GLN A 189 -7.52 1.18 -21.98
N HIS A 190 -8.24 0.78 -23.02
CA HIS A 190 -8.51 -0.60 -23.32
C HIS A 190 -7.52 -1.02 -24.39
N PHE A 191 -6.63 -1.97 -24.08
CA PHE A 191 -5.63 -2.46 -25.02
C PHE A 191 -6.19 -3.60 -25.88
N ARG A 192 -7.18 -3.27 -26.72
CA ARG A 192 -8.03 -4.25 -27.41
C ARG A 192 -7.69 -4.42 -28.89
N ILE A 193 -7.11 -3.40 -29.53
CA ILE A 193 -6.65 -3.47 -30.93
C ILE A 193 -5.11 -3.51 -31.02
N THR A 194 -4.59 -3.88 -32.19
CA THR A 194 -3.15 -4.02 -32.44
C THR A 194 -2.37 -2.74 -32.15
N GLU A 195 -2.93 -1.57 -32.48
CA GLU A 195 -2.32 -0.26 -32.19
C GLU A 195 -2.22 -0.01 -30.67
N ASP A 196 -3.24 -0.40 -29.91
CA ASP A 196 -3.21 -0.28 -28.45
C ASP A 196 -2.17 -1.24 -27.84
N ARG A 197 -1.98 -2.44 -28.41
CA ARG A 197 -0.94 -3.37 -27.95
C ARG A 197 0.47 -2.77 -28.09
N ALA A 198 0.74 -2.04 -29.17
CA ALA A 198 2.00 -1.32 -29.32
C ALA A 198 2.17 -0.24 -28.24
N THR A 199 1.09 0.49 -27.93
CA THR A 199 1.07 1.49 -26.85
C THR A 199 1.32 0.86 -25.49
N MET A 200 0.68 -0.27 -25.21
CA MET A 200 0.86 -1.05 -23.99
C MET A 200 2.32 -1.51 -23.83
N HIS A 201 2.92 -2.03 -24.91
CA HIS A 201 4.32 -2.45 -24.91
C HIS A 201 5.25 -1.27 -24.58
N VAL A 202 5.00 -0.09 -25.17
CA VAL A 202 5.75 1.13 -24.85
C VAL A 202 5.58 1.52 -23.38
N MET A 203 4.38 1.37 -22.80
CA MET A 203 4.15 1.62 -21.37
C MET A 203 4.88 0.62 -20.48
N VAL A 204 4.88 -0.67 -20.82
CA VAL A 204 5.61 -1.71 -20.08
C VAL A 204 7.12 -1.44 -20.11
N LEU A 205 7.68 -1.11 -21.28
CA LEU A 205 9.10 -0.74 -21.41
C LEU A 205 9.46 0.46 -20.53
N LYS A 206 8.58 1.46 -20.51
CA LYS A 206 8.71 2.65 -19.67
C LYS A 206 8.69 2.32 -18.17
N VAL A 207 7.80 1.43 -17.75
CA VAL A 207 7.76 0.91 -16.36
C VAL A 207 9.06 0.19 -16.05
N ILE A 208 9.54 -0.70 -16.93
CA ILE A 208 10.83 -1.39 -16.79
C ILE A 208 11.98 -0.40 -16.61
N MET A 209 12.03 0.66 -17.43
CA MET A 209 13.06 1.70 -17.32
C MET A 209 13.02 2.41 -15.97
N ALA A 210 11.82 2.75 -15.48
CA ALA A 210 11.67 3.40 -14.18
C ALA A 210 12.06 2.46 -13.02
N LEU A 211 11.63 1.20 -13.06
CA LEU A 211 11.97 0.21 -12.03
C LEU A 211 13.48 -0.07 -11.99
N ARG A 212 14.17 -0.09 -13.15
CA ARG A 212 15.64 -0.20 -13.21
C ARG A 212 16.36 0.96 -12.55
N ALA A 213 15.76 2.15 -12.54
CA ALA A 213 16.32 3.31 -11.86
C ALA A 213 16.14 3.25 -10.33
N MET A 214 15.35 2.31 -9.80
CA MET A 214 15.03 2.19 -8.37
C MET A 214 15.73 0.97 -7.74
N PRO A 215 17.04 1.03 -7.43
CA PRO A 215 17.82 -0.13 -7.03
C PRO A 215 17.42 -0.74 -5.68
N GLN A 216 16.77 0.04 -4.80
CA GLN A 216 16.30 -0.45 -3.49
C GLN A 216 14.93 -1.14 -3.58
N LEU A 217 14.20 -0.96 -4.68
CA LEU A 217 12.85 -1.47 -4.83
C LEU A 217 12.89 -2.98 -5.13
N THR A 218 12.56 -3.79 -4.12
CA THR A 218 12.55 -5.25 -4.21
C THR A 218 11.16 -5.82 -4.47
N ARG A 219 10.10 -5.07 -4.16
CA ARG A 219 8.71 -5.50 -4.34
C ARG A 219 7.89 -4.43 -5.05
N PHE A 220 7.22 -4.81 -6.11
CA PHE A 220 6.36 -3.92 -6.87
C PHE A 220 5.01 -4.59 -7.16
N ALA A 221 3.94 -3.84 -6.98
CA ALA A 221 2.61 -4.31 -7.31
C ALA A 221 1.79 -3.22 -7.98
N PHE A 222 0.95 -3.62 -8.92
CA PHE A 222 0.00 -2.73 -9.56
C PHE A 222 -1.26 -3.46 -10.01
N VAL A 223 -2.30 -2.68 -10.31
CA VAL A 223 -3.55 -3.18 -10.86
C VAL A 223 -3.55 -2.97 -12.36
N LEU A 224 -3.84 -4.04 -13.10
CA LEU A 224 -4.11 -4.04 -14.54
C LEU A 224 -5.31 -4.96 -14.73
N THR A 225 -6.48 -4.38 -14.98
CA THR A 225 -7.69 -5.20 -14.95
C THR A 225 -7.80 -6.07 -16.20
N ASP A 226 -8.36 -7.26 -16.07
CA ASP A 226 -8.59 -8.14 -17.19
C ASP A 226 -9.65 -7.65 -18.19
N GLU A 227 -10.32 -6.54 -17.89
CA GLU A 227 -11.17 -5.76 -18.78
C GLU A 227 -10.34 -4.90 -19.76
N THR A 228 -9.10 -4.54 -19.38
CA THR A 228 -8.18 -3.72 -20.19
C THR A 228 -7.39 -4.52 -21.22
N VAL A 229 -7.35 -5.85 -21.12
CA VAL A 229 -6.52 -6.72 -21.98
C VAL A 229 -7.39 -7.80 -22.63
N GLY A 230 -7.39 -7.87 -23.96
CA GLY A 230 -8.07 -8.94 -24.73
C GLY A 230 -8.50 -8.55 -26.14
N GLU A 231 -8.62 -9.51 -27.06
CA GLU A 231 -9.19 -9.30 -28.40
C GLU A 231 -10.70 -9.11 -28.36
N HIS A 232 -11.20 -8.09 -29.08
CA HIS A 232 -12.63 -7.96 -29.37
C HIS A 232 -13.07 -9.12 -30.28
N VAL A 233 -13.90 -10.02 -29.75
CA VAL A 233 -14.78 -10.85 -30.57
C VAL A 233 -16.21 -10.38 -30.28
N GLY A 234 -16.62 -9.25 -30.89
CA GLY A 234 -17.96 -8.70 -30.68
C GLY A 234 -18.16 -7.27 -31.20
N ASN A 235 -19.37 -6.97 -31.66
CA ASN A 235 -19.79 -5.69 -32.25
C ASN A 235 -19.92 -4.61 -31.15
N PRO A 236 -19.58 -3.32 -31.37
CA PRO A 236 -19.55 -2.28 -30.31
C PRO A 236 -20.87 -2.00 -29.58
N ARG A 237 -21.98 -2.64 -29.95
CA ARG A 237 -23.27 -2.54 -29.25
C ARG A 237 -23.38 -3.46 -28.01
N GLU A 238 -22.40 -4.33 -27.78
CA GLU A 238 -22.36 -5.27 -26.64
C GLU A 238 -21.58 -4.73 -25.42
N LEU A 239 -21.32 -3.42 -25.37
CA LEU A 239 -20.62 -2.72 -24.27
C LEU A 239 -21.28 -2.87 -22.88
N PHE A 240 -22.50 -3.41 -22.81
CA PHE A 240 -23.27 -3.58 -21.58
C PHE A 240 -23.62 -5.04 -21.24
N ALA A 241 -23.12 -6.01 -22.00
CA ALA A 241 -23.31 -7.41 -21.67
C ALA A 241 -22.29 -7.84 -20.60
N SER A 242 -22.78 -7.98 -19.38
CA SER A 242 -22.16 -8.80 -18.34
C SER A 242 -21.79 -10.17 -18.91
N TYR A 243 -20.70 -10.78 -18.44
CA TYR A 243 -20.23 -12.14 -18.78
C TYR A 243 -19.31 -12.31 -20.00
N TYR A 244 -18.25 -11.51 -20.12
CA TYR A 244 -17.06 -11.98 -20.85
C TYR A 244 -16.24 -12.95 -19.99
N ARG A 245 -16.64 -14.23 -20.02
CA ARG A 245 -15.82 -15.36 -19.58
C ARG A 245 -14.86 -15.73 -20.71
N GLY A 246 -13.87 -14.89 -20.98
CA GLY A 246 -12.72 -15.29 -21.82
C GLY A 246 -12.05 -16.51 -21.19
N GLN A 247 -11.65 -17.49 -22.00
CA GLN A 247 -11.02 -18.73 -21.52
C GLN A 247 -9.83 -18.39 -20.59
N SER A 248 -9.93 -18.81 -19.33
CA SER A 248 -9.02 -18.49 -18.22
C SER A 248 -7.54 -18.69 -18.57
N ASN A 249 -7.24 -19.72 -19.35
CA ASN A 249 -5.88 -20.13 -19.66
C ASN A 249 -5.12 -19.06 -20.48
N THR A 250 -5.78 -18.35 -21.39
CA THR A 250 -5.12 -17.32 -22.21
C THR A 250 -4.78 -16.06 -21.42
N LYS A 251 -5.59 -15.72 -20.42
CA LYS A 251 -5.33 -14.58 -19.53
C LYS A 251 -4.19 -14.90 -18.56
N GLU A 252 -4.24 -16.07 -17.93
CA GLU A 252 -3.16 -16.55 -17.04
C GLU A 252 -1.81 -16.55 -17.76
N GLU A 253 -1.74 -17.10 -18.97
CA GLU A 253 -0.53 -17.10 -19.80
C GLU A 253 -0.05 -15.68 -20.10
N TRP A 254 -0.96 -14.78 -20.48
CA TRP A 254 -0.61 -13.39 -20.81
C TRP A 254 -0.03 -12.63 -19.60
N TYR A 255 -0.68 -12.71 -18.44
CA TYR A 255 -0.17 -12.07 -17.22
C TYR A 255 1.14 -12.70 -16.75
N SER A 256 1.27 -14.02 -16.88
CA SER A 256 2.50 -14.74 -16.56
C SER A 256 3.66 -14.30 -17.47
N GLN A 257 3.41 -14.14 -18.77
CA GLN A 257 4.39 -13.60 -19.71
C GLN A 257 4.78 -12.16 -19.38
N LEU A 258 3.82 -11.30 -19.02
CA LEU A 258 4.09 -9.92 -18.59
C LEU A 258 5.00 -9.91 -17.36
N VAL A 259 4.63 -10.65 -16.32
CA VAL A 259 5.39 -10.72 -15.06
C VAL A 259 6.78 -11.29 -15.31
N SER A 260 6.88 -12.35 -16.11
CA SER A 260 8.15 -12.95 -16.53
C SER A 260 9.05 -11.96 -17.25
N SER A 261 8.47 -11.22 -18.20
CA SER A 261 9.20 -10.24 -19.00
C SER A 261 9.77 -9.11 -18.13
N ILE A 262 8.99 -8.58 -17.19
CA ILE A 262 9.44 -7.49 -16.30
C ILE A 262 10.48 -8.00 -15.30
N LEU A 263 10.23 -9.12 -14.61
CA LEU A 263 11.20 -9.66 -13.65
C LEU A 263 12.48 -10.09 -14.36
N GLY A 264 12.39 -10.68 -15.55
CA GLY A 264 13.54 -11.08 -16.38
C GLY A 264 14.53 -9.94 -16.66
N VAL A 265 14.04 -8.71 -16.76
CA VAL A 265 14.85 -7.55 -17.16
C VAL A 265 15.16 -6.57 -16.02
N VAL A 266 14.53 -6.72 -14.85
CA VAL A 266 14.76 -5.91 -13.65
C VAL A 266 15.36 -6.80 -12.54
N PRO A 267 16.70 -6.96 -12.48
CA PRO A 267 17.32 -7.95 -11.59
C PRO A 267 17.16 -7.63 -10.09
N GLY A 268 17.05 -6.35 -9.71
CA GLY A 268 16.83 -5.95 -8.31
C GLY A 268 15.42 -6.26 -7.79
N LEU A 269 14.46 -6.51 -8.67
CA LEU A 269 13.07 -6.78 -8.30
C LEU A 269 12.90 -8.27 -7.97
N GLN A 270 12.55 -8.55 -6.71
CA GLN A 270 12.36 -9.89 -6.18
C GLN A 270 10.92 -10.36 -6.28
N GLN A 271 9.96 -9.45 -6.15
CA GLN A 271 8.53 -9.78 -6.24
C GLN A 271 7.79 -8.78 -7.12
N LEU A 272 7.00 -9.31 -8.05
CA LEU A 272 6.09 -8.54 -8.88
C LEU A 272 4.69 -9.12 -8.76
N CYS A 273 3.70 -8.28 -8.43
CA CYS A 273 2.31 -8.70 -8.36
C CYS A 273 1.42 -7.84 -9.25
N VAL A 274 0.55 -8.47 -10.03
CA VAL A 274 -0.43 -7.80 -10.88
C VAL A 274 -1.82 -8.30 -10.49
N ARG A 275 -2.68 -7.40 -10.00
CA ARG A 275 -4.08 -7.73 -9.74
C ARG A 275 -4.89 -7.58 -11.02
N ALA A 276 -5.46 -8.70 -11.47
CA ALA A 276 -6.28 -8.77 -12.69
C ALA A 276 -7.74 -8.40 -12.42
N ARG A 277 -8.26 -8.74 -11.24
CA ARG A 277 -9.61 -8.41 -10.75
C ARG A 277 -9.63 -8.63 -9.23
N PRO A 278 -10.69 -8.24 -8.49
CA PRO A 278 -10.78 -8.55 -7.07
C PRO A 278 -10.51 -10.04 -6.82
N SER A 279 -9.69 -10.34 -5.80
CA SER A 279 -9.28 -11.70 -5.43
C SER A 279 -8.47 -12.48 -6.46
N VAL A 280 -8.05 -11.89 -7.59
CA VAL A 280 -7.27 -12.60 -8.63
C VAL A 280 -5.96 -11.88 -8.96
N TYR A 281 -4.86 -12.58 -8.71
CA TYR A 281 -3.51 -12.01 -8.72
C TYR A 281 -2.56 -12.91 -9.51
N CYS A 282 -1.73 -12.30 -10.36
CA CYS A 282 -0.55 -12.93 -10.94
C CYS A 282 0.68 -12.46 -10.17
N ARG A 283 1.37 -13.40 -9.50
CA ARG A 283 2.54 -13.12 -8.67
C ARG A 283 3.76 -13.84 -9.21
N GLY A 284 4.81 -13.07 -9.49
CA GLY A 284 6.14 -13.57 -9.77
C GLY A 284 7.05 -13.37 -8.56
N THR A 285 7.77 -14.40 -8.16
CA THR A 285 8.79 -14.35 -7.12
C THR A 285 10.12 -14.86 -7.64
N ARG A 286 11.19 -14.15 -7.31
CA ARG A 286 12.57 -14.53 -7.58
C ARG A 286 13.33 -14.57 -6.26
N ILE A 287 14.05 -15.66 -6.03
CA ILE A 287 14.96 -15.79 -4.90
C ILE A 287 16.25 -15.05 -5.22
N GLN A 288 16.73 -14.24 -4.28
CA GLN A 288 17.96 -13.50 -4.46
C GLN A 288 19.15 -14.45 -4.69
N GLY A 289 19.83 -14.32 -5.82
CA GLY A 289 20.98 -15.17 -6.18
C GLY A 289 20.63 -16.43 -6.97
N ASP A 290 19.34 -16.69 -7.24
CA ASP A 290 18.87 -17.77 -8.12
C ASP A 290 18.22 -17.19 -9.39
N SER A 291 18.45 -17.84 -10.53
CA SER A 291 17.75 -17.54 -11.78
C SER A 291 16.31 -18.07 -11.81
N ASN A 292 15.94 -18.94 -10.87
CA ASN A 292 14.61 -19.52 -10.80
C ASN A 292 13.55 -18.45 -10.49
N LEU A 293 12.66 -18.28 -11.45
CA LEU A 293 11.48 -17.44 -11.37
C LEU A 293 10.26 -18.33 -11.18
N THR A 294 9.55 -18.14 -10.08
CA THR A 294 8.27 -18.82 -9.83
C THR A 294 7.14 -17.85 -10.14
N ILE A 295 6.21 -18.26 -11.00
CA ILE A 295 5.01 -17.48 -11.31
C ILE A 295 3.80 -18.26 -10.83
N THR A 296 2.91 -17.58 -10.13
CA THR A 296 1.68 -18.15 -9.57
C THR A 296 0.50 -17.31 -9.98
N TRP A 297 -0.57 -17.99 -10.39
CA TRP A 297 -1.87 -17.40 -10.64
C TRP A 297 -2.79 -17.80 -9.49
N LYS A 298 -3.12 -16.84 -8.62
CA LYS A 298 -4.03 -17.06 -7.49
C LYS A 298 -5.42 -16.59 -7.87
N THR A 299 -6.40 -17.48 -7.75
CA THR A 299 -7.82 -17.12 -7.80
C THR A 299 -8.40 -17.19 -6.39
N ASP A 300 -9.45 -16.41 -6.13
CA ASP A 300 -10.23 -16.48 -4.89
C ASP A 300 -9.42 -16.18 -3.63
N GLN A 301 -8.44 -15.29 -3.74
CA GLN A 301 -7.68 -14.80 -2.58
C GLN A 301 -8.58 -13.94 -1.68
N ASP A 302 -8.58 -14.25 -0.38
CA ASP A 302 -9.24 -13.42 0.62
C ASP A 302 -8.60 -12.02 0.66
N GLU A 303 -9.41 -11.00 0.41
CA GLU A 303 -8.96 -9.60 0.46
C GLU A 303 -9.10 -9.06 1.88
N THR A 304 -7.98 -8.61 2.42
CA THR A 304 -7.91 -7.90 3.69
C THR A 304 -8.05 -6.40 3.46
N THR A 305 -8.22 -5.65 4.54
CA THR A 305 -8.19 -4.17 4.47
C THR A 305 -6.79 -3.61 4.23
N ASP A 306 -5.75 -4.45 4.22
CA ASP A 306 -4.38 -4.05 4.03
C ASP A 306 -3.89 -4.41 2.63
N GLU A 307 -3.63 -3.39 1.83
CA GLU A 307 -3.28 -3.54 0.44
C GLU A 307 -1.98 -4.30 0.22
N PHE A 308 -0.97 -4.08 1.06
CA PHE A 308 0.28 -4.81 0.89
C PHE A 308 0.09 -6.30 1.17
N ASP A 309 -0.81 -6.62 2.09
CA ASP A 309 -1.15 -8.00 2.45
C ASP A 309 -1.90 -8.66 1.28
N ASN A 310 -2.79 -7.91 0.62
CA ASN A 310 -3.47 -8.36 -0.59
C ASN A 310 -2.50 -8.66 -1.74
N PHE A 311 -1.42 -7.88 -1.91
CA PHE A 311 -0.49 -8.07 -3.03
C PHE A 311 0.68 -9.03 -2.75
N PHE A 312 1.17 -9.14 -1.52
CA PHE A 312 2.45 -9.80 -1.23
C PHE A 312 2.41 -10.93 -0.20
N ILE A 313 1.23 -11.31 0.33
CA ILE A 313 1.09 -12.49 1.20
C ILE A 313 0.82 -13.75 0.37
#